data_AF-A0A6N8EAF1-F1
#
_entry.id   AF-A0A6N8EAF1-F1
#
_cell.length_a   1.000
_cell.length_b   1.000
_cell.length_c   1.000
_cell.angle_alpha   90.00
_cell.angle_beta   90.00
_cell.angle_gamma   90.00
#
_symmetry.space_group_name_H-M   'P 1'
#
loop_
_entity.id
_entity.type
_entity.pdbx_description
1 polymer ?
#
loop_
_entity_poly.entity_id
_entity_poly.type
_entity_poly.pdbx_seq_one_letter_code
_entity_poly.pdbx_strand_id
1 'polypeptide(L)'
;MKRMTLFTAIAVFGLSGCSGGVLAPESAASDAFLDQVAANCGTFKIGNQPINFLLDVNNNDVYFVDETSKLSAGQVDQSTYASDINAFYPTDTNQAALDCIFDQLN
;
A
#
# COMPACT_ATOMS: atom_id res chain seq x y z
N MET A 1 29.40 -10.25 47.73
CA MET A 1 29.50 -9.27 46.63
C MET A 1 30.14 -9.94 45.42
N LYS A 2 29.38 -10.26 44.36
CA LYS A 2 29.97 -10.66 43.07
C LYS A 2 29.02 -10.38 41.90
N ARG A 3 29.31 -9.24 41.28
CA ARG A 3 29.08 -8.71 39.93
C ARG A 3 28.03 -9.40 39.03
N MET A 4 26.97 -8.61 38.83
CA MET A 4 25.97 -8.60 37.76
C MET A 4 26.64 -8.51 36.38
N THR A 5 26.17 -9.27 35.39
CA THR A 5 26.53 -9.08 33.98
C THR A 5 25.25 -9.07 33.16
N LEU A 6 24.84 -7.87 32.77
CA LEU A 6 23.69 -7.59 31.91
C LEU A 6 24.15 -7.81 30.46
N PHE A 7 23.55 -8.77 29.75
CA PHE A 7 23.76 -8.91 28.31
C PHE A 7 22.75 -8.02 27.58
N THR A 8 23.18 -6.83 27.18
CA THR A 8 22.43 -5.97 26.26
C THR A 8 22.57 -6.54 24.85
N ALA A 9 21.53 -7.22 24.36
CA ALA A 9 21.45 -7.63 22.97
C ALA A 9 21.12 -6.39 22.11
N ILE A 10 22.10 -5.93 21.33
CA ILE A 10 21.90 -4.93 20.29
C ILE A 10 21.30 -5.67 19.08
N ALA A 11 20.00 -5.52 18.87
CA ALA A 11 19.35 -5.95 17.64
C ALA A 11 19.75 -4.96 16.53
N VAL A 12 20.68 -5.39 15.67
CA VAL A 12 21.01 -4.69 14.43
C VAL A 12 19.87 -4.95 13.44
N PHE A 13 18.97 -3.99 13.29
CA PHE A 13 18.05 -3.97 12.14
C PHE A 13 18.87 -3.64 10.90
N GLY A 14 19.21 -4.67 10.12
CA GLY A 14 19.70 -4.51 8.77
C GLY A 14 18.55 -4.06 7.88
N LEU A 15 18.51 -2.78 7.52
CA LEU A 15 17.70 -2.29 6.42
C LEU A 15 18.40 -2.69 5.11
N SER A 16 18.12 -3.91 4.63
CA SER A 16 18.45 -4.31 3.26
C SER A 16 17.55 -3.53 2.30
N GLY A 17 18.19 -2.90 1.30
CA GLY A 17 17.64 -1.82 0.50
C GLY A 17 16.46 -2.15 -0.42
N CYS A 18 15.66 -1.11 -0.67
CA CYS A 18 14.80 -1.02 -1.83
C CYS A 18 15.56 -0.27 -2.94
N SER A 19 15.98 -1.01 -3.96
CA SER A 19 16.57 -0.46 -5.18
C SER A 19 15.49 -0.22 -6.22
N GLY A 20 15.42 1.01 -6.72
CA GLY A 20 15.14 1.31 -8.13
C GLY A 20 13.69 1.30 -8.58
N GLY A 21 13.09 2.50 -8.64
CA GLY A 21 11.89 2.78 -9.41
C GLY A 21 11.40 4.19 -9.13
N VAL A 22 11.16 4.98 -10.18
CA VAL A 22 10.78 6.40 -10.10
C VAL A 22 9.31 6.52 -9.64
N LEU A 23 9.10 6.35 -8.35
CA LEU A 23 7.92 6.79 -7.61
C LEU A 23 8.45 7.56 -6.40
N ALA A 24 7.71 8.55 -5.89
CA ALA A 24 8.09 9.24 -4.65
C ALA A 24 8.42 8.18 -3.59
N PRO A 25 9.36 8.42 -2.65
CA PRO A 25 9.68 7.41 -1.64
C PRO A 25 8.42 7.10 -0.84
N GLU A 26 7.76 6.01 -1.26
CA GLU A 26 6.71 5.34 -0.55
C GLU A 26 7.25 5.08 0.86
N SER A 27 6.50 5.52 1.87
CA SER A 27 6.93 5.24 3.23
C SER A 27 6.88 3.73 3.45
N ALA A 28 7.71 3.18 4.34
CA ALA A 28 7.62 1.75 4.67
C ALA A 28 6.23 1.32 5.18
N ALA A 29 5.43 2.27 5.70
CA ALA A 29 4.04 2.03 6.07
C ALA A 29 3.11 1.94 4.85
N SER A 30 3.37 2.73 3.81
CA SER A 30 2.64 2.68 2.53
C SER A 30 2.90 1.36 1.82
N ASP A 31 4.17 0.91 1.76
CA ASP A 31 4.54 -0.40 1.20
C ASP A 31 3.81 -1.56 1.91
N ALA A 32 3.80 -1.55 3.25
CA ALA A 32 3.12 -2.58 4.03
C ALA A 32 1.59 -2.61 3.79
N PHE A 33 0.97 -1.44 3.62
CA PHE A 33 -0.45 -1.36 3.29
C PHE A 33 -0.73 -1.85 1.87
N LEU A 34 0.10 -1.48 0.89
CA LEU A 34 -0.02 -1.98 -0.48
C LEU A 34 0.14 -3.50 -0.56
N ASP A 35 1.06 -4.09 0.20
CA ASP A 35 1.21 -5.54 0.32
C ASP A 35 -0.05 -6.19 0.91
N GLN A 36 -0.65 -5.59 1.94
CA GLN A 36 -1.90 -6.06 2.52
C GLN A 36 -3.06 -5.99 1.52
N VAL A 37 -3.16 -4.89 0.77
CA VAL A 37 -4.15 -4.72 -0.30
C VAL A 37 -3.93 -5.76 -1.41
N ALA A 38 -2.69 -6.01 -1.82
CA ALA A 38 -2.38 -7.03 -2.82
C ALA A 38 -2.82 -8.43 -2.36
N ALA A 39 -2.54 -8.79 -1.11
CA ALA A 39 -2.86 -10.09 -0.54
C ALA A 39 -4.38 -10.32 -0.38
N ASN A 40 -5.10 -9.32 0.12
CA ASN A 40 -6.50 -9.48 0.52
C ASN A 40 -7.48 -9.04 -0.57
N CYS A 41 -7.12 -8.03 -1.37
CA CYS A 41 -7.99 -7.41 -2.36
C CYS A 41 -7.55 -7.64 -3.81
N GLY A 42 -6.41 -8.29 -4.05
CA GLY A 42 -5.77 -8.38 -5.37
C GLY A 42 -6.63 -8.90 -6.52
N THR A 43 -7.69 -9.67 -6.23
CA THR A 43 -8.61 -10.22 -7.24
C THR A 43 -9.80 -9.31 -7.58
N PHE A 44 -10.10 -8.32 -6.74
CA PHE A 44 -11.11 -7.31 -7.04
C PHE A 44 -10.59 -6.36 -8.11
N LYS A 45 -11.52 -5.71 -8.81
CA LYS A 45 -11.21 -4.86 -9.95
C LYS A 45 -11.33 -3.38 -9.60
N ILE A 46 -10.36 -2.62 -10.08
CA ILE A 46 -10.43 -1.18 -10.24
C ILE A 46 -10.37 -0.90 -11.75
N GLY A 47 -11.39 -0.22 -12.25
CA GLY A 47 -11.67 -0.14 -13.67
C GLY A 47 -11.84 -1.54 -14.26
N ASN A 48 -11.09 -1.80 -15.34
CA ASN A 48 -11.10 -3.10 -16.01
C ASN A 48 -10.00 -4.06 -15.53
N GLN A 49 -9.15 -3.63 -14.59
CA GLN A 49 -7.97 -4.37 -14.17
C GLN A 49 -8.14 -4.92 -12.76
N PRO A 50 -7.63 -6.13 -12.48
CA PRO A 50 -7.52 -6.59 -11.11
C PRO A 50 -6.45 -5.79 -10.36
N ILE A 51 -6.62 -5.60 -9.05
CA ILE A 51 -5.70 -4.84 -8.21
C ILE A 51 -4.26 -5.37 -8.29
N ASN A 52 -4.07 -6.69 -8.37
CA ASN A 52 -2.73 -7.26 -8.49
C ASN A 52 -2.00 -6.86 -9.79
N PHE A 53 -2.72 -6.58 -10.87
CA PHE A 53 -2.15 -6.04 -12.10
C PHE A 53 -1.77 -4.58 -11.92
N LEU A 54 -2.60 -3.80 -11.23
CA LEU A 54 -2.33 -2.39 -10.96
C LEU A 54 -1.12 -2.19 -10.03
N LEU A 55 -0.86 -3.14 -9.14
CA LEU A 55 0.29 -3.16 -8.24
C LEU A 55 1.55 -3.83 -8.82
N ASP A 56 1.49 -4.38 -10.04
CA ASP A 56 2.66 -5.03 -10.66
C ASP A 56 3.74 -3.99 -11.00
N VAL A 57 4.98 -4.26 -10.62
CA VAL A 57 6.15 -3.39 -10.90
C VAL A 57 6.43 -3.19 -12.40
N ASN A 58 5.89 -4.06 -13.26
CA ASN A 58 6.00 -3.97 -14.72
C ASN A 58 4.84 -3.17 -15.34
N ASN A 59 3.84 -2.78 -14.55
CA ASN A 59 2.75 -1.92 -14.98
C ASN A 59 3.18 -0.45 -14.94
N ASN A 60 2.80 0.32 -15.95
CA ASN A 60 3.12 1.74 -16.05
C ASN A 60 1.99 2.64 -15.50
N ASP A 61 0.84 2.07 -15.15
CA ASP A 61 -0.23 2.79 -14.46
C ASP A 61 0.04 2.83 -12.96
N VAL A 62 0.66 3.93 -12.55
CA VAL A 62 1.10 4.18 -11.17
C VAL A 62 0.07 4.94 -10.33
N TYR A 63 -1.06 5.34 -10.95
CA TYR A 63 -2.05 6.19 -10.29
C TYR A 63 -2.72 5.48 -9.12
N PHE A 64 -3.09 4.21 -9.31
CA PHE A 64 -3.65 3.40 -8.23
C PHE A 64 -2.69 3.27 -7.03
N VAL A 65 -1.39 3.09 -7.29
CA VAL A 65 -0.35 3.01 -6.25
C VAL A 65 -0.30 4.33 -5.49
N ASP A 66 -0.12 5.46 -6.20
CA ASP A 66 -0.01 6.79 -5.60
C ASP A 66 -1.23 7.15 -4.73
N GLU A 67 -2.45 6.96 -5.22
CA GLU A 67 -3.68 7.25 -4.45
C GLU A 67 -3.84 6.33 -3.23
N THR A 68 -3.51 5.05 -3.37
CA THR A 68 -3.65 4.08 -2.27
C THR A 68 -2.62 4.35 -1.18
N SER A 69 -1.46 4.86 -1.56
CA SER A 69 -0.41 5.31 -0.63
C SER A 69 -0.75 6.62 0.08
N LYS A 70 -1.40 7.56 -0.59
CA LYS A 70 -1.95 8.77 0.06
C LYS A 70 -3.02 8.42 1.08
N LEU A 71 -3.88 7.44 0.76
CA LEU A 71 -4.90 6.95 1.68
C LEU A 71 -4.27 6.36 2.94
N SER A 72 -3.27 5.49 2.80
CA SER A 72 -2.59 4.86 3.95
C SER A 72 -1.80 5.86 4.79
N ALA A 73 -1.24 6.90 4.16
CA ALA A 73 -0.56 8.00 4.84
C ALA A 73 -1.53 9.02 5.48
N GLY A 74 -2.85 8.88 5.31
CA GLY A 74 -3.87 9.82 5.79
C GLY A 74 -3.83 11.18 5.09
N GLN A 75 -3.23 11.27 3.91
CA GLN A 75 -3.19 12.49 3.09
C GLN A 75 -4.50 12.73 2.35
N VAL A 76 -5.25 11.65 2.06
CA VAL A 76 -6.63 11.69 1.57
C VAL A 76 -7.50 10.78 2.45
N ASP A 77 -8.78 11.14 2.60
CA ASP A 77 -9.75 10.29 3.28
C ASP A 77 -10.39 9.28 2.32
N GLN A 78 -11.17 8.33 2.88
CA GLN A 78 -11.84 7.29 2.08
C GLN A 78 -12.78 7.88 1.01
N SER A 79 -13.44 9.01 1.30
CA SER A 79 -14.35 9.65 0.36
C SER A 79 -13.60 10.27 -0.82
N THR A 80 -12.48 10.94 -0.54
CA THR A 80 -11.61 11.56 -1.54
C THR A 80 -10.98 10.46 -2.40
N TYR A 81 -10.42 9.42 -1.78
CA TYR A 81 -9.87 8.26 -2.48
C TYR A 81 -10.91 7.60 -3.40
N ALA A 82 -12.13 7.33 -2.90
CA ALA A 82 -13.19 6.73 -3.72
C ALA A 82 -13.57 7.64 -4.91
N SER A 83 -13.64 8.95 -4.69
CA SER A 83 -13.92 9.92 -5.75
C SER A 83 -12.82 9.91 -6.82
N ASP A 84 -11.56 9.96 -6.41
CA ASP A 84 -10.39 10.01 -7.29
C ASP A 84 -10.25 8.72 -8.11
N ILE A 85 -10.41 7.56 -7.46
CA ILE A 85 -10.45 6.25 -8.12
C ILE A 85 -11.58 6.17 -9.16
N ASN A 86 -12.80 6.60 -8.83
CA ASN A 86 -13.92 6.53 -9.75
C ASN A 86 -13.81 7.55 -10.90
N ALA A 87 -13.10 8.66 -10.70
CA ALA A 87 -12.83 9.64 -11.74
C ALA A 87 -11.77 9.14 -12.73
N PHE A 88 -10.70 8.51 -12.25
CA PHE A 88 -9.60 8.02 -13.09
C PHE A 88 -9.89 6.66 -13.74
N TYR A 89 -10.59 5.78 -13.02
CA TYR A 89 -11.03 4.46 -13.48
C TYR A 89 -12.56 4.42 -13.62
N PRO A 90 -13.15 5.15 -14.58
CA PRO A 90 -14.61 5.33 -14.66
C PRO A 90 -15.31 4.05 -15.08
N THR A 91 -15.67 3.25 -14.09
CA THR A 91 -16.49 2.04 -14.22
C THR A 91 -17.42 1.90 -13.03
N ASP A 92 -18.58 1.29 -13.23
CA ASP A 92 -19.55 1.06 -12.16
C ASP A 92 -19.19 -0.16 -11.27
N THR A 93 -17.98 -0.71 -11.42
CA THR A 93 -17.56 -1.97 -10.78
C THR A 93 -16.52 -1.80 -9.66
N ASN A 94 -16.10 -0.57 -9.35
CA ASN A 94 -15.05 -0.32 -8.38
C ASN A 94 -15.47 -0.58 -6.93
N GLN A 95 -16.78 -0.57 -6.62
CA GLN A 95 -17.25 -0.55 -5.22
C GLN A 95 -16.74 -1.72 -4.39
N ALA A 96 -16.75 -2.95 -4.94
CA ALA A 96 -16.28 -4.12 -4.19
C ALA A 96 -14.77 -4.06 -3.87
N ALA A 97 -13.97 -3.46 -4.75
CA ALA A 97 -12.57 -3.21 -4.50
C ALA A 97 -12.38 -2.11 -3.43
N LEU A 98 -13.12 -1.00 -3.53
CA LEU A 98 -13.09 0.10 -2.56
C LEU A 98 -13.43 -0.40 -1.16
N ASP A 99 -14.51 -1.17 -1.02
CA ASP A 99 -14.94 -1.76 0.25
C ASP A 99 -13.82 -2.64 0.85
N CYS A 100 -13.22 -3.51 0.04
CA CYS A 100 -12.12 -4.37 0.48
C CYS A 100 -10.90 -3.55 0.96
N ILE A 101 -10.54 -2.48 0.25
CA ILE A 101 -9.41 -1.61 0.60
C ILE A 101 -9.67 -0.89 1.92
N PHE A 102 -10.89 -0.39 2.13
CA PHE A 102 -11.25 0.29 3.37
C PHE A 102 -11.27 -0.64 4.57
N ASP A 103 -11.62 -1.92 4.38
CA ASP A 103 -11.49 -2.95 5.42
C ASP A 103 -10.04 -3.18 5.85
N GLN A 104 -9.04 -2.80 5.04
CA GLN A 104 -7.62 -2.94 5.38
C GLN A 104 -7.08 -1.78 6.24
N LEU A 105 -7.84 -0.70 6.44
CA LEU A 105 -7.41 0.46 7.21
C LEU A 105 -7.50 0.27 8.74
N ASN A 106 -7.95 -0.90 9.20
CA ASN A 106 -8.22 -1.21 10.62
C ASN A 106 -7.43 -2.40 11.14
#